data_AF-J2B0B9-F1
#
_entry.id   AF-J2B0B9-F1
#
_cell.length_a   1.000
_cell.length_b   1.000
_cell.length_c   1.000
_cell.angle_alpha   90.00
_cell.angle_beta   90.00
_cell.angle_gamma   90.00
#
_symmetry.space_group_name_H-M   'P 1'
#
loop_
_entity.id
_entity.type
_entity.pdbx_description
1 polymer ?
#
loop_
_entity_poly.entity_id
_entity_poly.type
_entity_poly.pdbx_seq_one_letter_code
_entity_poly.pdbx_strand_id
1 'polypeptide(L)'
;MRYEGKLYRALNPIYARQPLSGRGAELYGGRFNPKGMPSLYTSLSVLTALREANQVGSLQPTTLVSYEADIERVFDTRDEAALQALGMDAETIAAASWRDEMKEKGEARTQTFARRLVSDGYHGLLVRSFAPAARGDDLNLVLWRWSDALPCRLTLIDDEGRLS
;
A
#
# COMPACT_ATOMS: atom_id res chain seq x y z
N MET A 1 -9.91 10.98 4.61
CA MET A 1 -10.57 11.31 3.32
C MET A 1 -11.26 10.07 2.73
N ARG A 2 -12.13 10.22 1.73
CA ARG A 2 -12.57 9.15 0.83
C ARG A 2 -11.71 9.19 -0.43
N TYR A 3 -11.29 8.04 -0.95
CA TYR A 3 -10.58 7.92 -2.22
C TYR A 3 -11.50 7.23 -3.23
N GLU A 4 -11.77 7.91 -4.34
CA GLU A 4 -12.47 7.35 -5.50
C GLU A 4 -11.55 7.50 -6.72
N GLY A 5 -11.24 6.39 -7.38
CA GLY A 5 -10.40 6.42 -8.57
C GLY A 5 -9.69 5.11 -8.86
N LYS A 6 -8.80 5.16 -9.85
CA LYS A 6 -8.02 4.00 -10.26
C LYS A 6 -6.89 3.72 -9.28
N LEU A 7 -6.60 2.45 -9.08
CA LEU A 7 -5.38 2.00 -8.42
C LEU A 7 -4.68 0.97 -9.30
N TYR A 8 -3.36 0.93 -9.21
CA TYR A 8 -2.52 0.05 -10.01
C TYR A 8 -1.65 -0.80 -9.11
N ARG A 9 -1.40 -2.05 -9.52
CA ARG A 9 -0.50 -2.95 -8.81
C ARG A 9 0.31 -3.76 -9.80
N ALA A 10 1.61 -3.82 -9.55
CA ALA A 10 2.53 -4.71 -10.23
C ALA A 10 2.63 -6.02 -9.43
N LEU A 11 2.27 -7.13 -10.06
CA LEU A 11 2.27 -8.46 -9.48
C LEU A 11 3.41 -9.30 -10.06
N ASN A 12 4.00 -10.15 -9.24
CA ASN A 12 4.74 -11.29 -9.76
C ASN A 12 3.75 -12.18 -10.53
N PRO A 13 4.04 -12.58 -11.80
CA PRO A 13 3.14 -13.39 -12.62
C PRO A 13 2.62 -14.66 -11.94
N ILE A 14 3.37 -15.25 -11.01
CA ILE A 14 2.95 -16.42 -10.21
C ILE A 14 1.67 -16.13 -9.40
N TYR A 15 1.46 -14.89 -8.97
CA TYR A 15 0.31 -14.46 -8.18
C TYR A 15 -0.77 -13.76 -9.02
N ALA A 16 -0.65 -13.76 -10.35
CA ALA A 16 -1.58 -13.05 -11.24
C ALA A 16 -3.04 -13.50 -11.05
N ARG A 17 -3.27 -14.78 -10.70
CA ARG A 17 -4.60 -15.34 -10.41
C ARG A 17 -5.20 -14.95 -9.06
N GLN A 18 -4.46 -14.21 -8.22
CA GLN A 18 -4.93 -13.74 -6.92
C GLN A 18 -4.66 -12.24 -6.74
N PRO A 19 -5.17 -11.39 -7.65
CA PRO A 19 -4.77 -9.98 -7.71
C PRO A 19 -5.23 -9.17 -6.49
N LEU A 20 -6.27 -9.62 -5.78
CA LEU A 20 -6.76 -9.00 -4.54
C LEU A 20 -6.15 -9.63 -3.27
N SER A 21 -5.20 -10.56 -3.39
CA SER A 21 -4.57 -11.19 -2.23
C SER A 21 -3.54 -10.27 -1.57
N GLY A 22 -3.72 -10.06 -0.27
CA GLY A 22 -2.78 -9.41 0.64
C GLY A 22 -1.84 -10.37 1.37
N ARG A 23 -1.86 -11.67 1.02
CA ARG A 23 -1.17 -12.74 1.77
C ARG A 23 0.34 -12.56 1.83
N GLY A 24 0.97 -12.06 0.76
CA GLY A 24 2.41 -11.79 0.76
C GLY A 24 2.80 -10.75 1.83
N ALA A 25 2.06 -9.65 1.88
CA ALA A 25 2.27 -8.61 2.89
C ALA A 25 1.97 -9.14 4.30
N GLU A 26 0.93 -9.98 4.46
CA GLU A 26 0.61 -10.61 5.74
C GLU A 26 1.76 -11.50 6.26
N LEU A 27 2.36 -12.32 5.39
CA LEU A 27 3.39 -13.28 5.78
C LEU A 27 4.73 -12.61 6.11
N TYR A 28 5.14 -11.65 5.30
CA TYR A 28 6.47 -11.06 5.40
C TYR A 28 6.49 -9.71 6.12
N GLY A 29 5.33 -9.07 6.28
CA GLY A 29 5.23 -7.68 6.67
C GLY A 29 5.67 -6.73 5.55
N GLY A 30 5.43 -5.46 5.76
CA GLY A 30 5.88 -4.38 4.90
C GLY A 30 6.09 -3.11 5.72
N ARG A 31 6.47 -2.02 5.05
CA ARG A 31 6.69 -0.72 5.72
C ARG A 31 5.47 -0.29 6.55
N PHE A 32 4.26 -0.51 6.05
CA PHE A 32 3.01 -0.05 6.66
C PHE A 32 2.10 -1.21 7.10
N ASN A 33 2.65 -2.40 7.33
CA ASN A 33 1.90 -3.49 7.93
C ASN A 33 2.84 -4.48 8.65
N PRO A 34 2.57 -4.86 9.91
CA PRO A 34 3.29 -5.93 10.58
C PRO A 34 2.91 -7.30 10.01
N LYS A 35 3.69 -8.33 10.38
CA LYS A 35 3.33 -9.72 10.07
C LYS A 35 1.98 -10.08 10.72
N GLY A 36 1.18 -10.87 10.00
CA GLY A 36 -0.18 -11.23 10.40
C GLY A 36 -1.25 -10.20 10.02
N MET A 37 -0.87 -9.08 9.40
CA MET A 37 -1.81 -8.07 8.91
C MET A 37 -1.85 -8.10 7.38
N PRO A 38 -2.94 -8.61 6.77
CA PRO A 38 -3.13 -8.55 5.32
C PRO A 38 -3.08 -7.11 4.83
N SER A 39 -2.40 -6.89 3.71
CA SER A 39 -2.33 -5.55 3.12
C SER A 39 -2.16 -5.60 1.61
N LEU A 40 -2.79 -4.65 0.92
CA LEU A 40 -2.59 -4.40 -0.51
C LEU A 40 -1.82 -3.11 -0.70
N TYR A 41 -0.66 -3.21 -1.34
CA TYR A 41 0.11 -2.06 -1.79
C TYR A 41 -0.26 -1.77 -3.23
N THR A 42 -0.78 -0.58 -3.47
CA THR A 42 -1.17 -0.09 -4.78
C THR A 42 -0.61 1.31 -5.01
N SER A 43 -0.61 1.75 -6.25
CA SER A 43 -0.18 3.08 -6.66
C SER A 43 -1.28 3.81 -7.39
N LEU A 44 -1.27 5.15 -7.31
CA LEU A 44 -2.23 6.01 -8.01
C LEU A 44 -1.89 6.16 -9.50
N SER A 45 -0.70 5.72 -9.94
CA SER A 45 -0.31 5.71 -11.35
C SER A 45 0.40 4.40 -11.74
N VAL A 46 0.28 4.05 -13.03
CA VAL A 46 0.99 2.92 -13.64
C VAL A 46 2.50 3.03 -13.46
N LEU A 47 3.06 4.22 -13.71
CA LEU A 47 4.51 4.44 -13.63
C LEU A 47 5.02 4.27 -12.21
N THR A 48 4.28 4.74 -11.21
CA THR A 48 4.62 4.55 -9.80
C THR A 48 4.58 3.06 -9.42
N ALA A 49 3.56 2.31 -9.86
CA ALA A 49 3.47 0.87 -9.59
C ALA A 49 4.67 0.09 -10.18
N LEU A 50 5.10 0.43 -11.39
CA LEU A 50 6.27 -0.18 -12.03
C LEU A 50 7.59 0.22 -11.35
N ARG A 51 7.72 1.47 -10.88
CA ARG A 51 8.89 1.90 -10.09
C ARG A 51 8.99 1.14 -8.77
N GLU A 52 7.87 0.95 -8.08
CA GLU A 52 7.83 0.18 -6.83
C GLU A 52 8.15 -1.30 -7.02
N ALA A 53 7.81 -1.88 -8.18
CA ALA A 53 8.22 -3.24 -8.52
C ALA A 53 9.72 -3.35 -8.89
N ASN A 54 10.33 -2.25 -9.34
CA ASN A 54 11.72 -2.20 -9.79
C ASN A 54 12.63 -1.39 -8.84
N GLN A 55 12.66 -1.76 -7.56
CA GLN A 55 13.49 -1.05 -6.59
C GLN A 55 15.00 -1.30 -6.77
N VAL A 56 15.40 -2.49 -7.25
CA VAL A 56 16.81 -2.88 -7.41
C VAL A 56 16.95 -3.74 -8.67
N GLY A 57 17.97 -3.44 -9.49
CA GLY A 57 18.31 -4.25 -10.66
C GLY A 57 17.43 -3.95 -11.88
N SER A 58 17.16 -4.99 -12.67
CA SER A 58 16.29 -4.91 -13.85
C SER A 58 14.86 -5.30 -13.49
N LEU A 59 13.88 -4.64 -14.12
CA LEU A 59 12.48 -5.00 -13.99
C LEU A 59 12.28 -6.46 -14.42
N GLN A 60 11.80 -7.28 -13.48
CA GLN A 60 11.47 -8.68 -13.76
C GLN A 60 10.11 -8.77 -14.47
N PRO A 61 9.81 -9.89 -15.16
CA PRO A 61 8.47 -10.12 -15.71
C PRO A 61 7.40 -9.83 -14.66
N THR A 62 6.46 -8.96 -15.02
CA THR A 62 5.50 -8.36 -14.09
C THR A 62 4.14 -8.30 -14.77
N THR A 63 3.09 -8.68 -14.04
CA THR A 63 1.70 -8.48 -14.45
C THR A 63 1.21 -7.19 -13.82
N LEU A 64 0.98 -6.17 -14.64
CA LEU A 64 0.35 -4.93 -14.18
C LEU A 64 -1.17 -5.07 -14.23
N VAL A 65 -1.83 -4.78 -13.12
CA VAL A 65 -3.30 -4.79 -13.01
C VAL A 65 -3.82 -3.44 -12.56
N SER A 66 -5.07 -3.15 -12.90
CA SER A 66 -5.80 -1.96 -12.46
C SER A 66 -7.05 -2.34 -11.70
N TYR A 67 -7.44 -1.48 -10.76
CA TYR A 67 -8.66 -1.61 -9.98
C TYR A 67 -9.50 -0.33 -10.07
N GLU A 68 -10.80 -0.48 -9.96
CA GLU A 68 -11.70 0.59 -9.49
C GLU A 68 -11.71 0.58 -7.97
N ALA A 69 -11.43 1.72 -7.36
CA ALA A 69 -11.41 1.86 -5.91
C ALA A 69 -12.40 2.91 -5.43
N ASP A 70 -13.11 2.58 -4.37
CA ASP A 70 -14.00 3.47 -3.62
C ASP A 70 -13.82 3.15 -2.14
N ILE A 71 -12.86 3.85 -1.53
CA ILE A 71 -12.33 3.56 -0.21
C ILE A 71 -12.60 4.76 0.70
N GLU A 72 -13.53 4.60 1.62
CA GLU A 72 -13.74 5.55 2.69
C GLU A 72 -12.61 5.48 3.73
N ARG A 73 -12.50 6.52 4.55
CA ARG A 73 -11.58 6.56 5.70
C ARG A 73 -10.15 6.15 5.34
N VAL A 74 -9.60 6.79 4.31
CA VAL A 74 -8.16 6.79 4.00
C VAL A 74 -7.48 7.88 4.80
N PHE A 75 -6.39 7.53 5.50
CA PHE A 75 -5.53 8.50 6.17
C PHE A 75 -4.57 9.11 5.15
N ASP A 76 -4.50 10.44 5.08
CA ASP A 76 -3.63 11.14 4.13
C ASP A 76 -2.37 11.64 4.83
N THR A 77 -1.22 11.05 4.55
CA THR A 77 0.05 11.47 5.17
C THR A 77 0.57 12.81 4.65
N ARG A 78 -0.11 13.44 3.70
CA ARG A 78 0.22 14.81 3.26
C ARG A 78 -0.37 15.86 4.20
N ASP A 79 -1.32 15.47 5.04
CA ASP A 79 -1.79 16.31 6.15
C ASP A 79 -0.80 16.21 7.32
N GLU A 80 0.16 17.13 7.33
CA GLU A 80 1.21 17.17 8.36
C GLU A 80 0.64 17.38 9.76
N ALA A 81 -0.44 18.15 9.90
CA ALA A 81 -1.08 18.38 11.20
C ALA A 81 -1.75 17.10 11.72
N ALA A 82 -2.44 16.36 10.85
CA ALA A 82 -3.03 15.07 11.22
C ALA A 82 -1.96 14.02 11.57
N LEU A 83 -0.83 13.99 10.84
CA LEU A 83 0.31 13.12 11.18
C LEU A 83 0.87 13.45 12.57
N GLN A 84 1.13 14.73 12.83
CA GLN A 84 1.70 15.19 14.11
C GLN A 84 0.76 14.89 15.28
N ALA A 85 -0.55 15.04 15.09
CA ALA A 85 -1.55 14.69 16.11
C ALA A 85 -1.51 13.20 16.51
N LEU A 86 -0.96 12.33 15.65
CA LEU A 86 -0.75 10.91 15.92
C LEU A 86 0.70 10.57 16.32
N GLY A 87 1.55 11.58 16.54
CA GLY A 87 2.95 11.40 16.94
C GLY A 87 3.87 10.94 15.82
N MET A 88 3.50 11.23 14.57
CA MET A 88 4.26 10.90 13.37
C MET A 88 4.65 12.18 12.62
N ASP A 89 5.76 12.10 11.88
CA ASP A 89 6.20 13.15 10.97
C ASP A 89 6.60 12.54 9.61
N ALA A 90 6.81 13.40 8.62
CA ALA A 90 7.16 12.97 7.27
C ALA A 90 8.49 12.18 7.23
N GLU A 91 9.43 12.52 8.11
CA GLU A 91 10.73 11.84 8.22
C GLU A 91 10.56 10.39 8.72
N THR A 92 9.79 10.19 9.79
CA THR A 92 9.48 8.87 10.35
C THR A 92 8.73 8.02 9.34
N ILE A 93 7.78 8.59 8.59
CA ILE A 93 7.06 7.88 7.52
C ILE A 93 8.02 7.46 6.40
N ALA A 94 9.02 8.28 6.08
CA ALA A 94 10.00 8.03 5.02
C ALA A 94 11.18 7.13 5.43
N ALA A 95 11.42 6.95 6.72
CA ALA A 95 12.62 6.29 7.25
C ALA A 95 12.85 4.88 6.66
N ALA A 96 14.01 4.64 6.05
CA ALA A 96 14.35 3.33 5.48
C ALA A 96 14.62 2.24 6.55
N SER A 97 14.71 2.64 7.83
CA SER A 97 15.03 1.80 8.99
C SER A 97 13.98 0.76 9.35
N TRP A 98 12.78 0.79 8.76
CA TRP A 98 11.68 -0.10 9.16
C TRP A 98 12.05 -1.60 9.14
N ARG A 99 12.90 -2.04 8.21
CA ARG A 99 13.37 -3.44 8.16
C ARG A 99 14.29 -3.78 9.33
N ASP A 100 15.13 -2.84 9.74
CA ASP A 100 16.07 -3.04 10.84
C ASP A 100 15.35 -2.93 12.19
N GLU A 101 14.41 -1.99 12.32
CA GLU A 101 13.50 -1.92 13.47
C GLU A 101 12.72 -3.22 13.67
N MET A 102 12.19 -3.83 12.59
CA MET A 102 11.54 -5.13 12.68
C MET A 102 12.47 -6.24 13.18
N LYS A 103 13.76 -6.23 12.78
CA LYS A 103 14.72 -7.25 13.22
C LYS A 103 15.11 -7.05 14.69
N GLU A 104 15.31 -5.81 15.11
CA GLU A 104 15.80 -5.47 16.45
C GLU A 104 14.67 -5.48 17.49
N LYS A 105 13.49 -4.95 17.15
CA LYS A 105 12.40 -4.65 18.07
C LYS A 105 11.14 -5.49 17.81
N GLY A 106 11.11 -6.27 16.73
CA GLY A 106 9.97 -7.08 16.31
C GLY A 106 8.90 -6.32 15.52
N GLU A 107 8.84 -4.99 15.65
CA GLU A 107 7.89 -4.13 14.93
C GLU A 107 8.50 -2.74 14.70
N ALA A 108 8.24 -2.16 13.51
CA ALA A 108 8.67 -0.81 13.17
C ALA A 108 7.64 0.25 13.58
N ARG A 109 8.09 1.49 13.82
CA ARG A 109 7.18 2.61 14.18
C ARG A 109 6.03 2.80 13.18
N THR A 110 6.31 2.66 11.88
CA THR A 110 5.30 2.75 10.81
C THR A 110 4.28 1.62 10.83
N GLN A 111 4.63 0.46 11.39
CA GLN A 111 3.71 -0.69 11.56
C GLN A 111 2.82 -0.52 12.78
N THR A 112 3.38 -0.07 13.90
CA THR A 112 2.60 0.32 15.08
C THR A 112 1.61 1.43 14.72
N PHE A 113 2.05 2.42 13.92
CA PHE A 113 1.18 3.47 13.38
C PHE A 113 0.04 2.89 12.52
N ALA A 114 0.34 1.94 11.63
CA ALA A 114 -0.69 1.27 10.82
C ALA A 114 -1.74 0.53 11.67
N ARG A 115 -1.32 -0.16 12.74
CA ARG A 115 -2.27 -0.80 13.68
C ARG A 115 -3.17 0.23 14.36
N ARG A 116 -2.60 1.35 14.80
CA ARG A 116 -3.37 2.43 15.42
C ARG A 116 -4.42 2.98 14.45
N LEU A 117 -4.04 3.27 13.21
CA LEU A 117 -4.98 3.74 12.19
C LEU A 117 -6.11 2.73 11.94
N VAL A 118 -5.80 1.43 11.87
CA VAL A 118 -6.85 0.41 11.71
C VAL A 118 -7.75 0.31 12.94
N SER A 119 -7.20 0.43 14.15
CA SER A 119 -7.99 0.50 15.39
C SER A 119 -8.92 1.71 15.41
N ASP A 120 -8.44 2.84 14.88
CA ASP A 120 -9.22 4.07 14.77
C ASP A 120 -10.26 4.00 13.65
N GLY A 121 -10.28 2.93 12.84
CA GLY A 121 -11.29 2.64 11.83
C GLY A 121 -10.90 3.05 10.40
N TYR A 122 -9.65 3.40 10.14
CA TYR A 122 -9.17 3.67 8.79
C TYR A 122 -9.07 2.38 7.96
N HIS A 123 -9.32 2.48 6.65
CA HIS A 123 -9.24 1.36 5.71
C HIS A 123 -7.91 1.32 4.94
N GLY A 124 -7.23 2.46 4.85
CA GLY A 124 -5.94 2.56 4.21
C GLY A 124 -5.19 3.85 4.49
N LEU A 125 -4.02 3.95 3.88
CA LEU A 125 -3.05 5.01 4.02
C LEU A 125 -2.63 5.51 2.63
N LEU A 126 -2.86 6.78 2.35
CA LEU A 126 -2.29 7.47 1.20
C LEU A 126 -0.93 8.03 1.59
N VAL A 127 0.11 7.61 0.88
CA VAL A 127 1.50 7.95 1.21
C VAL A 127 2.33 8.13 -0.05
N ARG A 128 3.36 8.96 0.00
CA ARG A 128 4.33 9.06 -1.10
C ARG A 128 5.03 7.73 -1.37
N SER A 129 5.42 7.53 -2.62
CA SER A 129 6.31 6.46 -3.02
C SER A 129 7.73 6.71 -2.48
N PHE A 130 8.39 5.61 -2.12
CA PHE A 130 9.79 5.60 -1.67
C PHE A 130 10.69 4.84 -2.64
N ALA A 131 10.18 4.47 -3.82
CA ALA A 131 10.98 3.90 -4.88
C ALA A 131 12.07 4.88 -5.34
N PRO A 132 13.21 4.37 -5.83
CA PRO A 132 14.23 5.22 -6.43
C PRO A 132 13.63 6.11 -7.54
N ALA A 133 14.02 7.39 -7.54
CA ALA A 133 13.53 8.43 -8.47
C ALA A 133 12.02 8.75 -8.41
N ALA A 134 11.33 8.35 -7.34
CA ALA A 134 9.96 8.81 -7.07
C ALA A 134 9.92 10.33 -6.83
N ARG A 135 8.92 10.97 -7.40
CA ARG A 135 8.61 12.41 -7.22
C ARG A 135 7.63 12.60 -6.06
N GLY A 136 7.45 13.85 -5.61
CA GLY A 136 6.53 14.16 -4.50
C GLY A 136 5.06 13.84 -4.78
N ASP A 137 4.68 13.78 -6.06
CA ASP A 137 3.35 13.43 -6.56
C ASP A 137 3.20 11.94 -6.92
N ASP A 138 4.26 11.14 -6.83
CA ASP A 138 4.18 9.69 -6.93
C ASP A 138 3.57 9.13 -5.64
N LEU A 139 2.29 8.78 -5.67
CA LEU A 139 1.53 8.34 -4.49
C LEU A 139 1.17 6.85 -4.56
N ASN A 140 1.22 6.23 -3.39
CA ASN A 140 0.75 4.89 -3.11
C ASN A 140 -0.47 4.93 -2.18
N LEU A 141 -1.36 3.97 -2.36
CA LEU A 141 -2.43 3.68 -1.41
C LEU A 141 -2.22 2.27 -0.84
N VAL A 142 -1.95 2.21 0.46
CA VAL A 142 -1.83 0.95 1.20
C VAL A 142 -3.18 0.66 1.84
N LEU A 143 -3.80 -0.46 1.48
CA LEU A 143 -5.09 -0.88 2.01
C LEU A 143 -4.90 -1.99 3.03
N TRP A 144 -5.57 -1.86 4.17
CA TRP A 144 -5.63 -2.88 5.22
C TRP A 144 -6.99 -3.58 5.26
N ARG A 145 -8.02 -2.92 4.73
CA ARG A 145 -9.35 -3.47 4.52
C ARG A 145 -9.78 -3.15 3.10
N TRP A 146 -10.28 -4.15 2.41
CA TRP A 146 -10.89 -4.03 1.09
C TRP A 146 -11.91 -5.16 0.91
N SER A 147 -12.93 -4.92 0.11
CA SER A 147 -13.94 -5.91 -0.26
C SER A 147 -14.51 -5.59 -1.64
N ASP A 148 -15.53 -6.33 -2.07
CA ASP A 148 -16.34 -6.06 -3.26
C ASP A 148 -17.44 -5.02 -3.01
N ALA A 149 -17.52 -4.44 -1.81
CA ALA A 149 -18.58 -3.53 -1.40
C ALA A 149 -18.05 -2.32 -0.61
N LEU A 150 -18.89 -1.29 -0.47
CA LEU A 150 -18.62 -0.18 0.44
C LEU A 150 -18.54 -0.69 1.90
N PRO A 151 -17.78 -0.01 2.78
CA PRO A 151 -17.10 1.27 2.58
C PRO A 151 -15.67 1.18 1.99
N CYS A 152 -15.21 -0.01 1.59
CA CYS A 152 -13.84 -0.21 1.08
C CYS A 152 -13.82 -1.06 -0.20
N ARG A 153 -14.60 -0.65 -1.20
CA ARG A 153 -14.76 -1.40 -2.44
C ARG A 153 -13.49 -1.30 -3.28
N LEU A 154 -12.95 -2.45 -3.67
CA LEU A 154 -11.86 -2.59 -4.62
C LEU A 154 -12.19 -3.68 -5.63
N THR A 155 -12.43 -3.29 -6.88
CA THR A 155 -12.82 -4.20 -7.95
C THR A 155 -11.71 -4.28 -8.98
N LEU A 156 -11.23 -5.49 -9.27
CA LEU A 156 -10.31 -5.73 -10.38
C LEU A 156 -10.98 -5.37 -11.71
N ILE A 157 -10.26 -4.66 -12.56
CA ILE A 157 -10.67 -4.43 -13.95
C ILE A 157 -10.03 -5.55 -14.78
N ASP A 158 -10.83 -6.57 -15.11
CA ASP A 158 -10.47 -7.72 -15.95
C ASP A 158 -11.71 -8.21 -16.71
N ASP A 159 -12.23 -7.35 -17.59
CA ASP A 159 -13.53 -7.53 -18.26
C ASP A 159 -13.60 -8.81 -19.11
N GLU A 160 -12.44 -9.33 -19.54
CA GLU A 160 -12.31 -10.55 -20.34
C GLU A 160 -11.85 -11.77 -19.51
N GLY A 161 -11.64 -11.63 -18.20
CA GLY A 161 -11.22 -12.73 -17.32
C GLY A 161 -9.83 -13.28 -17.63
N ARG A 162 -8.89 -12.44 -18.08
CA ARG A 162 -7.54 -12.85 -18.52
C ARG A 162 -6.67 -13.42 -17.39
N LEU A 163 -7.05 -13.21 -16.13
CA LEU A 163 -6.33 -13.69 -14.96
C LEU A 163 -6.92 -14.98 -14.35
N SER A 164 -7.89 -15.62 -15.03
CA SER A 164 -8.53 -16.85 -14.54
C SER A 164 -7.84 -18.16 -14.97
#